data_AF-A0AAE2Y635-F1
#
_entry.id   AF-A0AAE2Y635-F1
#
_cell.length_a   1.000
_cell.length_b   1.000
_cell.length_c   1.000
_cell.angle_alpha   90.00
_cell.angle_beta   90.00
_cell.angle_gamma   90.00
#
_symmetry.space_group_name_H-M   'P 1'
#
loop_
_entity.id
_entity.type
_entity.pdbx_description
1 polymer ?
#
loop_
_entity_poly.entity_id
_entity_poly.type
_entity_poly.pdbx_seq_one_letter_code
_entity_poly.pdbx_strand_id
1 'polypeptide(L)'
;MSEILLAWIIFLDKGGRPFYFKQYEKIGYNDREVLVPGLISALQSALREIEGEEVKQVQFDKRTLYFREKDNVVVAVSTLYPLYQSDVQALLYELLEGFINLYKGIIRKWDGSMTEFANADEVVEPIIQKFEQKYNQFQKRCAMILTLGTTPDPLIKTINNFKPEHVCFLTTKDMLMYLAEVLKGTDANKERYSYNYYQIEDKYDISHCLKVSEQAFNELFRRGYSAEDIYVDITGGTKVMAVGLGIGAVKYHTNIVYVGGEKRDAQGRVIKGTEEIYSAYNPQEFFASKQAERGLELFNDYRWRTAIEAFKGAYENFKEGKEKRLASIFRALTIAYQCWDRFRYGTAVLVMEKVRNAINIFCEICPNDALEKLCDHIQLNLGTLTLLDSIEKIKEPIPLVIVDMFSNALRRAEELNYDDAVTRIHRLIGMLAQYKLQDYKIDTTDVDLNKISDKKLAEILSRKRDEKGKIKLELRESYNLLNSLEPQKSVLRDNLLNIIQQMRNHSILAHGVSTISEESFNKLKKLTETLLKEEIPHFEKILGDLQFPRLHEDFGAYLRENK
;
A
#
# COMPACT_ATOMS: atom_id res chain seq x y z
N MET A 1 -27.55 1.80 31.87
CA MET A 1 -27.88 2.68 30.73
C MET A 1 -26.94 2.28 29.62
N SER A 2 -27.46 1.80 28.49
CA SER A 2 -26.65 1.55 27.29
C SER A 2 -25.99 2.87 26.87
N GLU A 3 -24.67 2.86 26.68
CA GLU A 3 -24.00 3.95 25.98
C GLU A 3 -24.50 3.92 24.53
N ILE A 4 -25.05 5.04 24.06
CA ILE A 4 -25.53 5.16 22.68
C ILE A 4 -24.30 5.16 21.76
N LEU A 5 -24.24 4.29 20.76
CA LEU A 5 -23.04 4.08 19.92
C LEU A 5 -22.88 5.14 18.82
N LEU A 6 -23.99 5.78 18.45
CA LEU A 6 -24.07 6.73 17.35
C LEU A 6 -24.09 8.16 17.89
N ALA A 7 -23.36 9.06 17.24
CA ALA A 7 -23.45 10.48 17.53
C ALA A 7 -24.65 11.08 16.79
N TRP A 8 -24.71 10.91 15.46
CA TRP A 8 -25.69 11.53 14.56
C TRP A 8 -26.13 10.57 13.45
N ILE A 9 -27.32 10.82 12.93
CA ILE A 9 -27.86 10.23 11.69
C ILE A 9 -28.49 11.34 10.86
N ILE A 10 -28.19 11.35 9.57
CA ILE A 10 -28.75 12.30 8.62
C ILE A 10 -29.16 11.59 7.33
N PHE A 11 -30.34 11.94 6.82
CA PHE A 11 -30.77 11.58 5.47
C PHE A 11 -30.83 12.84 4.62
N LEU A 12 -30.27 12.78 3.41
CA LEU A 12 -30.14 13.89 2.48
C LEU A 12 -30.61 13.48 1.09
N ASP A 13 -31.06 14.44 0.28
CA ASP A 13 -31.11 14.27 -1.17
C ASP A 13 -29.70 14.31 -1.78
N LYS A 14 -29.58 13.94 -3.06
CA LYS A 14 -28.30 14.01 -3.80
C LYS A 14 -27.72 15.44 -3.90
N GLY A 15 -28.55 16.47 -3.74
CA GLY A 15 -28.14 17.87 -3.66
C GLY A 15 -27.68 18.31 -2.26
N GLY A 16 -27.72 17.41 -1.27
CA GLY A 16 -27.37 17.66 0.12
C GLY A 16 -28.41 18.45 0.91
N ARG A 17 -29.68 18.45 0.50
CA ARG A 17 -30.80 18.98 1.28
C ARG A 17 -31.31 17.91 2.25
N PRO A 18 -31.47 18.21 3.55
CA PRO A 18 -31.86 17.19 4.53
C PRO A 18 -33.32 16.79 4.41
N PHE A 19 -33.56 15.48 4.37
CA PHE A 19 -34.88 14.88 4.62
C PHE A 19 -35.12 14.75 6.13
N TYR A 20 -34.11 14.30 6.87
CA TYR A 20 -34.22 13.97 8.30
C TYR A 20 -32.86 14.10 9.00
N PHE A 21 -32.86 14.53 10.26
CA PHE A 21 -31.67 14.60 11.10
C PHE A 21 -31.99 14.20 12.54
N LYS A 22 -31.17 13.32 13.11
CA LYS A 22 -31.24 12.91 14.50
C LYS A 22 -29.89 12.99 15.17
N GLN A 23 -29.89 13.48 16.39
CA GLN A 23 -28.72 13.63 17.22
C GLN A 23 -28.94 12.93 18.55
N TYR A 24 -27.99 12.07 18.92
CA TYR A 24 -28.01 11.30 20.16
C TYR A 24 -27.06 11.86 21.23
N GLU A 25 -26.03 12.61 20.82
CA GLU A 25 -25.07 13.26 21.72
C GLU A 25 -25.56 14.63 22.22
N LYS A 26 -25.31 14.97 23.49
CA LYS A 26 -25.56 16.33 24.01
C LYS A 26 -24.44 17.28 23.60
N ILE A 27 -24.77 18.27 22.77
CA ILE A 27 -23.82 19.30 22.29
C ILE A 27 -24.31 20.68 22.76
N GLY A 28 -23.39 21.58 23.10
CA GLY A 28 -23.70 22.96 23.51
C GLY A 28 -24.42 23.75 22.40
N TYR A 29 -25.24 24.73 22.78
CA TYR A 29 -26.08 25.49 21.83
C TYR A 29 -25.26 26.16 20.71
N ASN A 30 -24.11 26.75 21.04
CA ASN A 30 -23.24 27.44 20.08
C ASN A 30 -22.54 26.49 19.08
N ASP A 31 -22.21 25.27 19.49
CA ASP A 31 -21.54 24.30 18.61
C ASP A 31 -22.52 23.72 17.57
N ARG A 32 -23.82 23.68 17.89
CA ARG A 32 -24.87 23.15 17.02
C ARG A 32 -25.08 23.98 15.76
N GLU A 33 -25.01 25.31 15.87
CA GLU A 33 -25.19 26.24 14.74
C GLU A 33 -24.03 26.18 13.73
N VAL A 34 -22.85 25.71 14.16
CA VAL A 34 -21.64 25.60 13.31
C VAL A 34 -21.46 24.20 12.73
N LEU A 35 -21.68 23.16 13.54
CA LEU A 35 -21.38 21.78 13.18
C LEU A 35 -22.32 21.23 12.10
N VAL A 36 -23.62 21.53 12.16
CA VAL A 36 -24.61 20.94 11.23
C VAL A 36 -24.46 21.50 9.81
N PRO A 37 -24.33 22.81 9.58
CA PRO A 37 -24.06 23.35 8.24
C PRO A 37 -22.69 22.92 7.69
N GLY A 38 -21.65 22.88 8.53
CA GLY A 38 -20.32 22.42 8.14
C GLY A 38 -20.30 20.94 7.73
N LEU A 39 -21.02 20.09 8.47
CA LEU A 39 -21.22 18.69 8.16
C LEU A 39 -21.91 18.49 6.80
N ILE A 40 -23.02 19.21 6.58
CA ILE A 40 -23.77 19.15 5.33
C ILE A 40 -22.88 19.59 4.16
N SER A 41 -22.09 20.65 4.33
CA SER A 41 -21.12 21.11 3.33
C SER A 41 -20.04 20.06 3.01
N ALA A 42 -19.49 19.40 4.04
CA ALA A 42 -18.51 18.33 3.87
C ALA A 42 -19.10 17.11 3.13
N LEU A 43 -20.32 16.71 3.50
CA LEU A 43 -21.05 15.65 2.80
C LEU A 43 -21.39 16.05 1.35
N GLN A 44 -21.81 17.29 1.11
CA GLN A 44 -22.06 17.82 -0.23
C GLN A 44 -20.81 17.82 -1.12
N SER A 45 -19.64 18.14 -0.56
CA SER A 45 -18.37 18.07 -1.28
C SER A 45 -18.05 16.61 -1.64
N ALA A 46 -18.24 15.68 -0.71
CA ALA A 46 -17.99 14.27 -0.94
C ALA A 46 -18.93 13.67 -1.99
N LEU A 47 -20.23 14.04 -1.96
CA LEU A 47 -21.26 13.54 -2.87
C LEU A 47 -21.04 13.91 -4.34
N ARG A 48 -20.24 14.94 -4.66
CA ARG A 48 -19.96 15.36 -6.05
C ARG A 48 -19.00 14.44 -6.79
N GLU A 49 -18.29 13.54 -6.11
CA GLU A 49 -17.16 12.78 -6.68
C GLU A 49 -17.48 11.29 -6.91
N ILE A 50 -18.75 10.88 -6.87
CA ILE A 50 -19.10 9.48 -6.57
C ILE A 50 -20.22 8.91 -7.46
N GLU A 51 -19.94 7.75 -8.07
CA GLU A 51 -20.94 6.77 -8.53
C GLU A 51 -20.78 5.46 -7.72
N GLY A 52 -21.89 4.81 -7.34
CA GLY A 52 -21.93 3.43 -6.80
C GLY A 52 -22.54 3.23 -5.41
N GLU A 53 -22.94 2.00 -5.09
CA GLU A 53 -23.63 1.58 -3.85
C GLU A 53 -22.69 1.27 -2.65
N GLU A 54 -21.40 1.56 -2.74
CA GLU A 54 -20.42 1.26 -1.68
C GLU A 54 -20.50 2.24 -0.50
N VAL A 55 -20.19 1.76 0.70
CA VAL A 55 -20.09 2.60 1.90
C VAL A 55 -18.82 3.41 1.83
N LYS A 56 -18.95 4.72 2.09
CA LYS A 56 -17.84 5.67 2.02
C LYS A 56 -17.67 6.37 3.34
N GLN A 57 -16.43 6.83 3.59
CA GLN A 57 -16.08 7.51 4.82
C GLN A 57 -15.50 8.90 4.55
N VAL A 58 -15.91 9.88 5.35
CA VAL A 58 -15.37 11.24 5.37
C VAL A 58 -14.99 11.59 6.79
N GLN A 59 -13.81 12.16 6.96
CA GLN A 59 -13.37 12.70 8.24
C GLN A 59 -13.84 14.15 8.33
N PHE A 60 -14.59 14.48 9.38
CA PHE A 60 -15.07 15.83 9.66
C PHE A 60 -14.74 16.18 11.10
N ASP A 61 -13.87 17.18 11.29
CA ASP A 61 -13.26 17.49 12.58
C ASP A 61 -12.61 16.22 13.21
N LYS A 62 -12.91 15.90 14.48
CA LYS A 62 -12.41 14.69 15.17
C LYS A 62 -13.29 13.45 14.96
N ARG A 63 -14.17 13.45 13.97
CA ARG A 63 -15.21 12.42 13.78
C ARG A 63 -15.12 11.75 12.42
N THR A 64 -15.46 10.46 12.39
CA THR A 64 -15.65 9.70 11.16
C THR A 64 -17.14 9.66 10.82
N LEU A 65 -17.46 9.96 9.57
CA LEU A 65 -18.79 9.86 8.99
C LEU A 65 -18.80 8.77 7.95
N TYR A 66 -19.74 7.85 8.07
CA TYR A 66 -19.97 6.81 7.09
C TYR A 66 -21.27 7.10 6.36
N PHE A 67 -21.26 6.99 5.04
CA PHE A 67 -22.44 7.28 4.24
C PHE A 67 -22.62 6.32 3.07
N ARG A 68 -23.87 6.22 2.61
CA ARG A 68 -24.30 5.39 1.49
C ARG A 68 -25.41 6.09 0.72
N GLU A 69 -25.41 5.94 -0.61
CA GLU A 69 -26.43 6.45 -1.52
C GLU A 69 -27.24 5.31 -2.16
N LYS A 70 -28.55 5.52 -2.32
CA LYS A 70 -29.45 4.72 -3.15
C LYS A 70 -30.68 5.53 -3.53
N ASP A 71 -31.17 5.41 -4.77
CA ASP A 71 -32.39 6.07 -5.26
C ASP A 71 -32.47 7.59 -4.98
N ASN A 72 -31.34 8.30 -5.13
CA ASN A 72 -31.17 9.73 -4.82
C ASN A 72 -31.34 10.11 -3.33
N VAL A 73 -31.33 9.12 -2.44
CA VAL A 73 -31.28 9.30 -0.99
C VAL A 73 -29.91 8.91 -0.48
N VAL A 74 -29.33 9.76 0.35
CA VAL A 74 -28.08 9.53 1.05
C VAL A 74 -28.41 9.37 2.52
N VAL A 75 -27.91 8.30 3.15
CA VAL A 75 -27.85 8.19 4.61
C VAL A 75 -26.41 8.37 5.05
N ALA A 76 -26.18 9.16 6.10
CA ALA A 76 -24.89 9.27 6.75
C ALA A 76 -25.05 9.10 8.27
N VAL A 77 -24.11 8.39 8.88
CA VAL A 77 -24.04 8.16 10.33
C VAL A 77 -22.66 8.54 10.86
N SER A 78 -22.63 9.09 12.06
CA SER A 78 -21.40 9.31 12.83
C SER A 78 -21.40 8.41 14.06
N THR A 79 -20.26 7.81 14.37
CA THR A 79 -20.11 6.90 15.52
C THR A 79 -19.27 7.57 16.60
N LEU A 80 -19.55 7.27 17.87
CA LEU A 80 -18.73 7.76 19.01
C LEU A 80 -17.41 6.98 19.16
N TYR A 81 -17.37 5.76 18.64
CA TYR A 81 -16.19 4.88 18.64
C TYR A 81 -15.97 4.26 17.25
N PRO A 82 -14.75 3.82 16.91
CA PRO A 82 -14.50 3.07 15.67
C PRO A 82 -15.31 1.76 15.65
N LEU A 83 -16.03 1.50 14.55
CA LEU A 83 -16.81 0.28 14.36
C LEU A 83 -16.28 -0.52 13.15
N TYR A 84 -16.51 -1.84 13.12
CA TYR A 84 -16.14 -2.66 11.96
C TYR A 84 -16.91 -2.22 10.70
N GLN A 85 -16.21 -2.14 9.56
CA GLN A 85 -16.77 -1.66 8.30
C GLN A 85 -18.02 -2.45 7.86
N SER A 86 -18.03 -3.78 8.07
CA SER A 86 -19.17 -4.65 7.75
C SER A 86 -20.43 -4.32 8.55
N ASP A 87 -20.29 -3.94 9.83
CA ASP A 87 -21.42 -3.61 10.69
C ASP A 87 -22.01 -2.26 10.32
N VAL A 88 -21.15 -1.28 10.05
CA VAL A 88 -21.57 0.04 9.54
C VAL A 88 -22.28 -0.11 8.20
N GLN A 89 -21.81 -1.00 7.32
CA GLN A 89 -22.45 -1.26 6.04
C GLN A 89 -23.83 -1.87 6.17
N ALA A 90 -24.00 -2.83 7.08
CA ALA A 90 -25.31 -3.40 7.38
C ALA A 90 -26.26 -2.35 7.97
N LEU A 91 -25.78 -1.50 8.89
CA LEU A 91 -26.57 -0.41 9.48
C LEU A 91 -27.04 0.59 8.42
N LEU A 92 -26.11 1.11 7.61
CA LEU A 92 -26.43 2.06 6.54
C LEU A 92 -27.41 1.46 5.53
N TYR A 93 -27.27 0.17 5.22
CA TYR A 93 -28.20 -0.53 4.34
C TYR A 93 -29.60 -0.62 4.94
N GLU A 94 -29.74 -1.11 6.18
CA GLU A 94 -31.05 -1.23 6.84
C GLU A 94 -31.75 0.13 6.99
N LEU A 95 -30.99 1.17 7.40
CA LEU A 95 -31.50 2.54 7.52
C LEU A 95 -31.97 3.10 6.17
N LEU A 96 -31.17 2.95 5.12
CA LEU A 96 -31.47 3.49 3.80
C LEU A 96 -32.68 2.80 3.16
N GLU A 97 -32.72 1.48 3.19
CA GLU A 97 -33.85 0.69 2.70
C GLU A 97 -35.13 1.01 3.46
N GLY A 98 -35.06 1.04 4.81
CA GLY A 98 -36.22 1.36 5.65
C GLY A 98 -36.79 2.74 5.31
N PHE A 99 -35.92 3.74 5.17
CA PHE A 99 -36.32 5.11 4.87
C PHE A 99 -36.91 5.25 3.47
N ILE A 100 -36.27 4.68 2.44
CA ILE A 100 -36.77 4.71 1.06
C ILE A 100 -38.13 3.99 0.97
N ASN A 101 -38.28 2.85 1.63
CA ASN A 101 -39.54 2.10 1.59
C ASN A 101 -40.70 2.86 2.23
N LEU A 102 -40.45 3.56 3.35
CA LEU A 102 -41.47 4.39 4.01
C LEU A 102 -41.85 5.61 3.16
N TYR A 103 -40.88 6.26 2.51
CA TYR A 103 -41.08 7.56 1.87
C TYR A 103 -41.02 7.56 0.33
N LYS A 104 -41.04 6.39 -0.33
CA LYS A 104 -40.87 6.24 -1.79
C LYS A 104 -41.76 7.15 -2.63
N GLY A 105 -43.01 7.34 -2.19
CA GLY A 105 -44.00 8.18 -2.87
C GLY A 105 -43.81 9.69 -2.65
N ILE A 106 -43.21 10.06 -1.52
CA ILE A 106 -42.96 11.44 -1.08
C ILE A 106 -41.65 11.95 -1.70
N ILE A 107 -40.56 11.18 -1.61
CA ILE A 107 -39.23 11.54 -2.12
C ILE A 107 -39.27 11.98 -3.60
N ARG A 108 -40.07 11.32 -4.44
CA ARG A 108 -40.20 11.66 -5.87
C ARG A 108 -40.86 13.00 -6.16
N LYS A 109 -41.64 13.52 -5.22
CA LYS A 109 -42.43 14.76 -5.36
C LYS A 109 -42.03 15.82 -4.34
N TRP A 110 -40.95 15.57 -3.60
CA TRP A 110 -40.52 16.39 -2.48
C TRP A 110 -40.12 17.80 -2.93
N ASP A 111 -40.70 18.80 -2.26
CA ASP A 111 -40.51 20.21 -2.57
C ASP A 111 -39.42 20.90 -1.72
N GLY A 112 -38.85 20.17 -0.75
CA GLY A 112 -37.86 20.67 0.20
C GLY A 112 -38.34 20.74 1.66
N SER A 113 -39.62 20.45 1.94
CA SER A 113 -40.16 20.45 3.31
C SER A 113 -39.72 19.25 4.15
N MET A 114 -39.04 19.47 5.28
CA MET A 114 -38.68 18.38 6.22
C MET A 114 -39.89 17.81 6.99
N THR A 115 -41.01 18.53 7.06
CA THR A 115 -42.19 18.11 7.84
C THR A 115 -42.83 16.83 7.30
N GLU A 116 -42.65 16.53 6.00
CA GLU A 116 -43.14 15.30 5.39
C GLU A 116 -42.43 14.03 5.91
N PHE A 117 -41.28 14.21 6.60
CA PHE A 117 -40.47 13.12 7.18
C PHE A 117 -40.52 13.08 8.71
N ALA A 118 -41.47 13.77 9.33
CA ALA A 118 -41.57 13.88 10.79
C ALA A 118 -41.68 12.52 11.52
N ASN A 119 -42.20 11.49 10.84
CA ASN A 119 -42.37 10.14 11.39
C ASN A 119 -41.18 9.21 11.10
N ALA A 120 -40.05 9.72 10.59
CA ALA A 120 -38.89 8.89 10.27
C ALA A 120 -38.34 8.14 11.49
N ASP A 121 -38.56 8.66 12.70
CA ASP A 121 -38.23 7.99 13.96
C ASP A 121 -38.87 6.59 14.09
N GLU A 122 -40.05 6.35 13.50
CA GLU A 122 -40.73 5.04 13.53
C GLU A 122 -39.91 3.93 12.83
N VAL A 123 -39.02 4.32 11.92
CA VAL A 123 -38.10 3.40 11.20
C VAL A 123 -36.70 3.47 11.79
N VAL A 124 -36.23 4.68 12.08
CA VAL A 124 -34.85 4.92 12.52
C VAL A 124 -34.60 4.34 13.91
N GLU A 125 -35.48 4.59 14.88
CA GLU A 125 -35.27 4.17 16.27
C GLU A 125 -35.22 2.64 16.46
N PRO A 126 -36.14 1.84 15.87
CA PRO A 126 -36.06 0.37 16.01
C PRO A 126 -34.79 -0.24 15.40
N ILE A 127 -34.32 0.30 14.27
CA ILE A 127 -33.09 -0.18 13.60
C ILE A 127 -31.87 0.11 14.49
N ILE A 128 -31.82 1.30 15.11
CA ILE A 128 -30.72 1.66 16.01
C ILE A 128 -30.78 0.81 17.26
N GLN A 129 -31.93 0.65 17.89
CA GLN A 129 -32.05 -0.18 19.10
C GLN A 129 -31.62 -1.63 18.82
N LYS A 130 -32.03 -2.19 17.67
CA LYS A 130 -31.59 -3.52 17.22
C LYS A 130 -30.09 -3.55 16.95
N PHE A 131 -29.54 -2.52 16.29
CA PHE A 131 -28.12 -2.39 16.03
C PHE A 131 -27.32 -2.31 17.33
N GLU A 132 -27.74 -1.50 18.28
CA GLU A 132 -27.10 -1.35 19.59
C GLU A 132 -27.21 -2.61 20.44
N GLN A 133 -28.35 -3.31 20.41
CA GLN A 133 -28.50 -4.60 21.09
C GLN A 133 -27.58 -5.66 20.48
N LYS A 134 -27.53 -5.72 19.14
CA LYS A 134 -26.62 -6.60 18.41
C LYS A 134 -25.17 -6.24 18.74
N TYR A 135 -24.77 -4.98 18.64
CA TYR A 135 -23.40 -4.54 18.84
C TYR A 135 -22.95 -4.67 20.31
N ASN A 136 -23.86 -4.49 21.27
CA ASN A 136 -23.60 -4.81 22.68
C ASN A 136 -23.44 -6.31 22.93
N GLN A 137 -24.06 -7.19 22.13
CA GLN A 137 -23.77 -8.63 22.13
C GLN A 137 -22.46 -8.98 21.41
N PHE A 138 -22.01 -8.15 20.46
CA PHE A 138 -20.69 -8.20 19.81
C PHE A 138 -19.68 -7.25 20.48
N GLN A 139 -19.74 -7.14 21.82
CA GLN A 139 -18.67 -6.52 22.58
C GLN A 139 -17.34 -7.12 22.09
N LYS A 140 -16.40 -6.27 21.65
CA LYS A 140 -15.13 -6.69 21.06
C LYS A 140 -14.57 -7.86 21.85
N ARG A 141 -14.46 -9.04 21.23
CA ARG A 141 -13.85 -10.21 21.87
C ARG A 141 -12.51 -9.76 22.42
N CYS A 142 -12.36 -9.79 23.73
CA CYS A 142 -11.16 -9.34 24.38
C CYS A 142 -10.67 -10.46 25.26
N ALA A 143 -9.44 -10.88 25.02
CA ALA A 143 -8.74 -11.79 25.92
C ALA A 143 -7.46 -11.12 26.41
N MET A 144 -7.05 -11.48 27.63
CA MET A 144 -5.86 -10.92 28.23
C MET A 144 -4.86 -11.98 28.64
N ILE A 145 -3.58 -11.65 28.52
CA ILE A 145 -2.48 -12.38 29.15
C ILE A 145 -1.77 -11.39 30.08
N LEU A 146 -1.66 -11.73 31.36
CA LEU A 146 -1.14 -10.84 32.39
C LEU A 146 -0.01 -11.52 33.15
N THR A 147 1.16 -10.89 33.27
CA THR A 147 2.13 -11.30 34.28
C THR A 147 1.78 -10.68 35.64
N LEU A 148 1.79 -11.49 36.70
CA LEU A 148 1.42 -11.04 38.04
C LEU A 148 2.62 -11.13 39.00
N GLY A 149 2.82 -10.03 39.74
CA GLY A 149 3.81 -9.91 40.82
C GLY A 149 3.13 -9.52 42.13
N THR A 150 3.77 -8.65 42.91
CA THR A 150 3.32 -8.25 44.25
C THR A 150 2.35 -7.07 44.28
N THR A 151 2.00 -6.50 43.13
CA THR A 151 1.12 -5.31 43.03
C THR A 151 -0.13 -5.63 42.20
N PRO A 152 -1.26 -5.96 42.83
CA PRO A 152 -2.52 -6.30 42.14
C PRO A 152 -3.22 -5.14 41.44
N ASP A 153 -3.12 -3.92 41.99
CA ASP A 153 -3.94 -2.77 41.58
C ASP A 153 -3.83 -2.40 40.08
N PRO A 154 -2.64 -2.40 39.44
CA PRO A 154 -2.52 -2.17 38.01
C PRO A 154 -3.28 -3.21 37.17
N LEU A 155 -3.20 -4.50 37.52
CA LEU A 155 -3.90 -5.56 36.80
C LEU A 155 -5.42 -5.46 36.98
N ILE A 156 -5.89 -5.09 38.17
CA ILE A 156 -7.31 -4.81 38.43
C ILE A 156 -7.79 -3.68 37.52
N LYS A 157 -7.01 -2.59 37.42
CA LYS A 157 -7.30 -1.46 36.52
C LYS A 157 -7.40 -1.92 35.07
N THR A 158 -6.43 -2.72 34.60
CA THR A 158 -6.42 -3.21 33.22
C THR A 158 -7.64 -4.08 32.92
N ILE A 159 -7.95 -5.07 33.76
CA ILE A 159 -9.11 -5.96 33.57
C ILE A 159 -10.41 -5.15 33.58
N ASN A 160 -10.56 -4.21 34.50
CA ASN A 160 -11.78 -3.38 34.58
C ASN A 160 -11.95 -2.44 33.37
N ASN A 161 -10.84 -1.99 32.78
CA ASN A 161 -10.86 -1.14 31.59
C ASN A 161 -11.23 -1.93 30.33
N PHE A 162 -10.51 -3.03 30.07
CA PHE A 162 -10.66 -3.80 28.82
C PHE A 162 -11.84 -4.78 28.85
N LYS A 163 -12.34 -5.14 30.05
CA LYS A 163 -13.49 -6.03 30.25
C LYS A 163 -13.39 -7.33 29.42
N PRO A 164 -12.30 -8.11 29.57
CA PRO A 164 -12.09 -9.30 28.76
C PRO A 164 -13.13 -10.40 29.03
N GLU A 165 -13.31 -11.30 28.07
CA GLU A 165 -14.07 -12.55 28.20
C GLU A 165 -13.21 -13.68 28.81
N HIS A 166 -11.89 -13.59 28.60
CA HIS A 166 -10.93 -14.56 29.14
C HIS A 166 -9.62 -13.94 29.60
N VAL A 167 -9.07 -14.42 30.72
CA VAL A 167 -7.80 -13.94 31.27
C VAL A 167 -6.84 -15.09 31.59
N CYS A 168 -5.65 -15.07 31.00
CA CYS A 168 -4.54 -15.96 31.32
C CYS A 168 -3.59 -15.27 32.29
N PHE A 169 -3.53 -15.76 33.54
CA PHE A 169 -2.60 -15.25 34.55
C PHE A 169 -1.31 -16.05 34.56
N LEU A 170 -0.18 -15.37 34.39
CA LEU A 170 1.16 -15.94 34.45
C LEU A 170 1.83 -15.51 35.75
N THR A 171 2.05 -16.46 36.67
CA THR A 171 2.68 -16.14 37.95
C THR A 171 3.38 -17.33 38.59
N THR A 172 4.24 -17.06 39.56
CA THR A 172 4.91 -18.08 40.35
C THR A 172 4.02 -18.57 41.49
N LYS A 173 4.28 -19.77 42.00
CA LYS A 173 3.43 -20.40 43.04
C LYS A 173 3.35 -19.60 44.35
N ASP A 174 4.42 -18.90 44.71
CA ASP A 174 4.52 -18.01 45.88
C ASP A 174 3.69 -16.74 45.76
N MET A 175 3.18 -16.41 44.56
CA MET A 175 2.43 -15.18 44.29
C MET A 175 0.92 -15.41 44.16
N LEU A 176 0.42 -16.63 44.40
CA LEU A 176 -1.00 -16.98 44.28
C LEU A 176 -1.92 -16.16 45.21
N MET A 177 -1.42 -15.68 46.35
CA MET A 177 -2.20 -14.79 47.23
C MET A 177 -2.59 -13.47 46.53
N TYR A 178 -1.69 -12.91 45.72
CA TYR A 178 -1.94 -11.69 44.97
C TYR A 178 -2.91 -11.94 43.81
N LEU A 179 -2.96 -13.16 43.27
CA LEU A 179 -3.98 -13.52 42.28
C LEU A 179 -5.37 -13.47 42.89
N ALA A 180 -5.52 -13.99 44.12
CA ALA A 180 -6.78 -13.91 44.85
C ALA A 180 -7.20 -12.44 45.09
N GLU A 181 -6.25 -11.55 45.36
CA GLU A 181 -6.52 -10.11 45.47
C GLU A 181 -6.98 -9.48 44.15
N VAL A 182 -6.34 -9.83 43.02
CA VAL A 182 -6.79 -9.37 41.69
C VAL A 182 -8.21 -9.85 41.40
N LEU A 183 -8.49 -11.13 41.64
CA LEU A 183 -9.82 -11.70 41.44
C LEU A 183 -10.86 -11.00 42.32
N LYS A 184 -10.53 -10.68 43.57
CA LYS A 184 -11.41 -9.92 44.47
C LYS A 184 -11.62 -8.48 44.00
N GLY A 185 -10.55 -7.81 43.56
CA GLY A 185 -10.62 -6.44 43.03
C GLY A 185 -11.40 -6.32 41.71
N THR A 186 -11.64 -7.45 41.04
CA THR A 186 -12.41 -7.57 39.81
C THR A 186 -13.77 -8.27 40.03
N ASP A 187 -14.24 -8.37 41.29
CA ASP A 187 -15.49 -9.04 41.68
C ASP A 187 -16.70 -8.61 40.85
N ALA A 188 -16.81 -7.31 40.52
CA ALA A 188 -17.88 -6.78 39.68
C ALA A 188 -17.90 -7.34 38.23
N ASN A 189 -16.81 -8.00 37.82
CA ASN A 189 -16.64 -8.65 36.53
C ASN A 189 -16.48 -10.18 36.64
N LYS A 190 -16.57 -10.79 37.83
CA LYS A 190 -16.37 -12.25 38.00
C LYS A 190 -17.33 -13.12 37.19
N GLU A 191 -18.55 -12.65 36.95
CA GLU A 191 -19.53 -13.34 36.09
C GLU A 191 -19.30 -13.07 34.59
N ARG A 192 -18.38 -12.15 34.23
CA ARG A 192 -18.13 -11.70 32.86
C ARG A 192 -16.93 -12.35 32.19
N TYR A 193 -15.99 -12.91 32.95
CA TYR A 193 -14.79 -13.50 32.37
C TYR A 193 -14.40 -14.82 33.00
N SER A 194 -13.87 -15.72 32.17
CA SER A 194 -13.24 -16.96 32.61
C SER A 194 -11.73 -16.78 32.72
N TYR A 195 -11.03 -17.60 33.51
CA TYR A 195 -9.59 -17.45 33.64
C TYR A 195 -8.83 -18.78 33.74
N ASN A 196 -7.58 -18.75 33.31
CA ASN A 196 -6.62 -19.83 33.44
C ASN A 196 -5.38 -19.33 34.20
N TYR A 197 -4.79 -20.21 35.01
CA TYR A 197 -3.51 -19.97 35.67
C TYR A 197 -2.41 -20.79 34.99
N TYR A 198 -1.32 -20.11 34.65
CA TYR A 198 -0.10 -20.71 34.13
C TYR A 198 1.04 -20.47 35.10
N GLN A 199 1.57 -21.56 35.66
CA GLN A 199 2.67 -21.49 36.63
C GLN A 199 3.99 -21.22 35.93
N ILE A 200 4.68 -20.17 36.37
CA ILE A 200 6.09 -19.94 36.07
C ILE A 200 6.91 -20.55 37.21
N GLU A 201 7.73 -21.55 36.89
CA GLU A 201 8.60 -22.23 37.86
C GLU A 201 9.89 -21.45 38.08
N ASP A 202 10.55 -21.04 36.99
CA ASP A 202 11.73 -20.18 37.02
C ASP A 202 11.40 -18.77 36.48
N LYS A 203 11.30 -17.79 37.39
CA LYS A 203 11.01 -16.38 37.07
C LYS A 203 12.24 -15.57 36.62
N TYR A 204 13.41 -16.20 36.55
CA TYR A 204 14.66 -15.59 36.11
C TYR A 204 15.18 -16.19 34.78
N ASP A 205 14.58 -17.28 34.30
CA ASP A 205 14.80 -17.80 32.95
C ASP A 205 13.80 -17.19 31.94
N ILE A 206 14.33 -16.37 31.03
CA ILE A 206 13.55 -15.75 29.94
C ILE A 206 12.95 -16.83 29.02
N SER A 207 13.68 -17.91 28.72
CA SER A 207 13.23 -18.98 27.83
C SER A 207 12.04 -19.72 28.45
N HIS A 208 12.09 -19.97 29.75
CA HIS A 208 10.97 -20.57 30.48
C HIS A 208 9.76 -19.63 30.53
N CYS A 209 9.97 -18.35 30.85
CA CYS A 209 8.89 -17.36 30.85
C CYS A 209 8.23 -17.22 29.46
N LEU A 210 9.01 -17.24 28.38
CA LEU A 210 8.50 -17.25 27.01
C LEU A 210 7.68 -18.50 26.73
N LYS A 211 8.20 -19.69 27.08
CA LYS A 211 7.49 -20.97 26.86
C LYS A 211 6.13 -20.99 27.56
N VAL A 212 6.05 -20.50 28.80
CA VAL A 212 4.78 -20.39 29.54
C VAL A 212 3.85 -19.36 28.88
N SER A 213 4.40 -18.24 28.40
CA SER A 213 3.63 -17.25 27.62
C SER A 213 3.05 -17.85 26.34
N GLU A 214 3.81 -18.66 25.61
CA GLU A 214 3.35 -19.36 24.42
C GLU A 214 2.21 -20.35 24.71
N GLN A 215 2.20 -20.98 25.88
CA GLN A 215 1.07 -21.83 26.29
C GLN A 215 -0.23 -21.02 26.44
N ALA A 216 -0.14 -19.84 27.04
CA ALA A 216 -1.29 -18.93 27.17
C ALA A 216 -1.77 -18.41 25.82
N PHE A 217 -0.86 -17.98 24.92
CA PHE A 217 -1.24 -17.58 23.55
C PHE A 217 -1.91 -18.72 22.79
N ASN A 218 -1.34 -19.92 22.81
CA ASN A 218 -1.91 -21.09 22.14
C ASN A 218 -3.31 -21.43 22.64
N GLU A 219 -3.56 -21.27 23.95
CA GLU A 219 -4.91 -21.44 24.51
C GLU A 219 -5.90 -20.41 23.96
N LEU A 220 -5.51 -19.13 23.94
CA LEU A 220 -6.38 -18.08 23.39
C LEU A 220 -6.67 -18.30 21.90
N PHE A 221 -5.68 -18.68 21.11
CA PHE A 221 -5.90 -19.02 19.70
C PHE A 221 -6.82 -20.24 19.52
N ARG A 222 -6.69 -21.29 20.35
CA ARG A 222 -7.61 -22.43 20.33
C ARG A 222 -9.05 -22.05 20.68
N ARG A 223 -9.24 -21.02 21.51
CA ARG A 223 -10.54 -20.44 21.84
C ARG A 223 -11.11 -19.54 20.74
N GLY A 224 -10.34 -19.30 19.68
CA GLY A 224 -10.76 -18.53 18.51
C GLY A 224 -10.63 -17.01 18.70
N TYR A 225 -9.75 -16.54 19.59
CA TYR A 225 -9.35 -15.13 19.61
C TYR A 225 -8.36 -14.86 18.47
N SER A 226 -8.51 -13.72 17.79
CA SER A 226 -7.49 -13.24 16.85
C SER A 226 -6.39 -12.48 17.59
N ALA A 227 -5.25 -12.22 16.95
CA ALA A 227 -4.17 -11.44 17.57
C ALA A 227 -4.59 -10.02 17.98
N GLU A 228 -5.52 -9.42 17.24
CA GLU A 228 -6.05 -8.06 17.48
C GLU A 228 -6.97 -7.98 18.70
N ASP A 229 -7.53 -9.13 19.12
CA ASP A 229 -8.41 -9.31 20.26
C ASP A 229 -7.65 -9.60 21.56
N ILE A 230 -6.34 -9.89 21.46
CA ILE A 230 -5.50 -10.25 22.59
C ILE A 230 -4.72 -9.02 23.08
N TYR A 231 -4.80 -8.78 24.39
CA TYR A 231 -4.11 -7.70 25.08
C TYR A 231 -3.18 -8.27 26.15
N VAL A 232 -1.92 -7.87 26.08
CA VAL A 232 -0.84 -8.43 26.88
C VAL A 232 -0.34 -7.39 27.86
N ASP A 233 -0.60 -7.60 29.15
CA ASP A 233 -0.16 -6.68 30.20
C ASP A 233 1.19 -7.12 30.79
N ILE A 234 2.22 -6.32 30.54
CA ILE A 234 3.60 -6.56 30.98
C ILE A 234 3.93 -5.81 32.28
N THR A 235 2.94 -5.26 32.98
CA THR A 235 3.13 -4.39 34.15
C THR A 235 3.57 -5.17 35.39
N GLY A 236 2.97 -6.33 35.64
CA GLY A 236 3.23 -7.14 36.83
C GLY A 236 4.32 -8.19 36.62
N GLY A 237 4.80 -8.78 37.73
CA GLY A 237 5.81 -9.83 37.72
C GLY A 237 7.25 -9.29 37.76
N THR A 238 8.23 -10.18 37.56
CA THR A 238 9.63 -9.76 37.42
C THR A 238 9.85 -9.15 36.03
N LYS A 239 10.95 -8.38 35.86
CA LYS A 239 11.36 -7.88 34.56
C LYS A 239 11.55 -9.01 33.53
N VAL A 240 12.02 -10.18 33.98
CA VAL A 240 12.23 -11.36 33.12
C VAL A 240 10.89 -11.94 32.66
N MET A 241 9.89 -12.03 33.54
CA MET A 241 8.53 -12.44 33.17
C MET A 241 7.93 -11.48 32.14
N ALA A 242 8.02 -10.17 32.38
CA ALA A 242 7.54 -9.14 31.47
C ALA A 242 8.21 -9.22 30.09
N VAL A 243 9.53 -9.45 30.04
CA VAL A 243 10.28 -9.65 28.78
C VAL A 243 9.83 -10.92 28.06
N GLY A 244 9.70 -12.05 28.75
CA GLY A 244 9.23 -13.31 28.16
C GLY A 244 7.84 -13.17 27.53
N LEU A 245 6.93 -12.51 28.23
CA LEU A 245 5.58 -12.22 27.74
C LEU A 245 5.59 -11.21 26.58
N GLY A 246 6.40 -10.15 26.67
CA GLY A 246 6.57 -9.15 25.61
C GLY A 246 7.13 -9.74 24.31
N ILE A 247 8.10 -10.65 24.39
CA ILE A 247 8.62 -11.38 23.21
C ILE A 247 7.49 -12.20 22.56
N GLY A 248 6.66 -12.86 23.37
CA GLY A 248 5.48 -13.57 22.88
C GLY A 248 4.51 -12.62 22.16
N ALA A 249 4.22 -11.46 22.74
CA ALA A 249 3.34 -10.46 22.12
C ALA A 249 3.86 -9.95 20.77
N VAL A 250 5.17 -9.72 20.65
CA VAL A 250 5.81 -9.35 19.37
C VAL A 250 5.72 -10.50 18.36
N LYS A 251 6.02 -11.73 18.78
CA LYS A 251 5.98 -12.93 17.93
C LYS A 251 4.59 -13.19 17.36
N TYR A 252 3.55 -12.98 18.16
CA TYR A 252 2.17 -13.23 17.79
C TYR A 252 1.39 -11.97 17.39
N HIS A 253 2.09 -10.84 17.27
CA HIS A 253 1.51 -9.59 16.77
C HIS A 253 0.28 -9.09 17.56
N THR A 254 0.31 -9.23 18.89
CA THR A 254 -0.79 -8.84 19.79
C THR A 254 -0.57 -7.47 20.43
N ASN A 255 -1.63 -6.87 20.98
CA ASN A 255 -1.52 -5.57 21.65
C ASN A 255 -0.74 -5.69 22.96
N ILE A 256 0.22 -4.79 23.19
CA ILE A 256 0.99 -4.71 24.44
C ILE A 256 0.44 -3.56 25.27
N VAL A 257 0.11 -3.83 26.52
CA VAL A 257 -0.42 -2.89 27.51
C VAL A 257 0.58 -2.69 28.62
N TYR A 258 0.77 -1.43 29.00
CA TYR A 258 1.51 -1.05 30.20
C TYR A 258 0.70 -0.07 31.05
N VAL A 259 0.59 -0.38 32.34
CA VAL A 259 -0.05 0.47 33.34
C VAL A 259 1.02 1.07 34.24
N GLY A 260 1.01 2.39 34.33
CA GLY A 260 1.97 3.16 35.10
C GLY A 260 1.26 4.15 36.02
N GLY A 261 2.04 5.06 36.58
CA GLY A 261 1.53 6.25 37.26
C GLY A 261 2.70 7.17 37.63
N GLU A 262 2.48 8.47 37.58
CA GLU A 262 3.53 9.47 37.89
C GLU A 262 3.86 9.51 39.38
N LYS A 263 2.89 9.23 40.25
CA LYS A 263 3.08 9.24 41.70
C LYS A 263 3.63 7.90 42.18
N ARG A 264 4.78 7.95 42.87
CA ARG A 264 5.46 6.77 43.40
C ARG A 264 5.53 6.79 44.93
N ASP A 265 5.41 5.63 45.56
CA ASP A 265 5.71 5.46 46.97
C ASP A 265 7.23 5.44 47.23
N ALA A 266 7.63 5.35 48.50
CA ALA A 266 9.04 5.34 48.90
C ALA A 266 9.84 4.13 48.35
N GLN A 267 9.16 3.12 47.80
CA GLN A 267 9.74 1.93 47.19
C GLN A 267 9.69 1.98 45.65
N GLY A 268 9.27 3.09 45.05
CA GLY A 268 9.18 3.27 43.60
C GLY A 268 7.95 2.60 42.95
N ARG A 269 6.96 2.16 43.73
CA ARG A 269 5.72 1.57 43.23
C ARG A 269 4.68 2.66 42.95
N VAL A 270 3.79 2.45 41.98
CA VAL A 270 2.69 3.40 41.70
C VAL A 270 1.80 3.51 42.94
N ILE A 271 1.44 4.74 43.34
CA ILE A 271 0.51 4.96 44.44
C ILE A 271 -0.89 4.50 44.00
N LYS A 272 -1.52 3.67 44.84
CA LYS A 272 -2.88 3.16 44.62
C LYS A 272 -3.87 4.27 44.26
N GLY A 273 -4.62 4.09 43.17
CA GLY A 273 -5.62 5.03 42.67
C GLY A 273 -5.06 6.12 41.74
N THR A 274 -3.77 6.05 41.39
CA THR A 274 -3.12 6.99 40.45
C THR A 274 -2.65 6.29 39.17
N GLU A 275 -3.12 5.07 38.94
CA GLU A 275 -2.77 4.26 37.78
C GLU A 275 -3.45 4.75 36.50
N GLU A 276 -2.64 4.91 35.45
CA GLU A 276 -3.08 5.24 34.09
C GLU A 276 -2.57 4.18 33.11
N ILE A 277 -3.36 3.91 32.08
CA ILE A 277 -2.95 3.03 30.97
C ILE A 277 -2.16 3.90 30.01
N TYR A 278 -0.84 3.73 29.96
CA TYR A 278 0.05 4.62 29.20
C TYR A 278 0.14 4.26 27.72
N SER A 279 -0.03 2.99 27.35
CA SER A 279 -0.05 2.60 25.95
C SER A 279 -0.76 1.26 25.72
N ALA A 280 -1.50 1.18 24.61
CA ALA A 280 -1.79 -0.06 23.90
C ALA A 280 -1.00 0.00 22.59
N TYR A 281 0.21 -0.56 22.59
CA TYR A 281 1.07 -0.58 21.41
C TYR A 281 0.76 -1.81 20.58
N ASN A 282 0.53 -1.64 19.27
CA ASN A 282 0.41 -2.76 18.34
C ASN A 282 1.74 -2.94 17.59
N PRO A 283 2.51 -4.02 17.85
CA PRO A 283 3.75 -4.32 17.12
C PRO A 283 3.56 -4.43 15.60
N GLN A 284 2.35 -4.74 15.12
CA GLN A 284 2.05 -4.82 13.68
C GLN A 284 2.33 -3.52 12.94
N GLU A 285 2.09 -2.36 13.55
CA GLU A 285 2.32 -1.06 12.89
C GLU A 285 3.83 -0.83 12.65
N PHE A 286 4.67 -1.30 13.57
CA PHE A 286 6.12 -1.29 13.40
C PHE A 286 6.57 -2.25 12.29
N PHE A 287 6.05 -3.48 12.28
CA PHE A 287 6.36 -4.42 11.20
C PHE A 287 5.85 -3.96 9.84
N ALA A 288 4.69 -3.30 9.77
CA ALA A 288 4.15 -2.69 8.56
C ALA A 288 5.10 -1.62 8.03
N SER A 289 5.65 -0.79 8.92
CA SER A 289 6.65 0.23 8.57
C SER A 289 7.94 -0.42 8.04
N LYS A 290 8.43 -1.49 8.67
CA LYS A 290 9.58 -2.26 8.17
C LYS A 290 9.32 -2.96 6.83
N GLN A 291 8.10 -3.42 6.60
CA GLN A 291 7.70 -3.96 5.29
C GLN A 291 7.66 -2.86 4.22
N ALA A 292 7.20 -1.66 4.56
CA ALA A 292 7.20 -0.52 3.63
C ALA A 292 8.63 -0.08 3.28
N GLU A 293 9.52 0.06 4.27
CA GLU A 293 10.96 0.31 4.05
C GLU A 293 11.56 -0.74 3.11
N ARG A 294 11.28 -2.03 3.36
CA ARG A 294 11.74 -3.12 2.49
C ARG A 294 11.18 -3.01 1.07
N GLY A 295 9.94 -2.55 0.92
CA GLY A 295 9.33 -2.27 -0.38
C GLY A 295 10.06 -1.19 -1.16
N LEU A 296 10.54 -0.13 -0.47
CA LEU A 296 11.31 0.97 -1.06
C LEU A 296 12.67 0.50 -1.57
N GLU A 297 13.40 -0.29 -0.77
CA GLU A 297 14.66 -0.92 -1.17
C GLU A 297 14.47 -1.81 -2.41
N LEU A 298 13.46 -2.69 -2.37
CA LEU A 298 13.17 -3.61 -3.48
C LEU A 298 12.72 -2.88 -4.76
N PHE A 299 12.06 -1.73 -4.62
CA PHE A 299 11.74 -0.87 -5.75
C PHE A 299 13.02 -0.33 -6.40
N ASN A 300 13.96 0.16 -5.59
CA ASN A 300 15.24 0.67 -6.06
C ASN A 300 16.06 -0.44 -6.76
N ASP A 301 15.96 -1.68 -6.31
CA ASP A 301 16.63 -2.84 -6.92
C ASP A 301 15.85 -3.45 -8.11
N TYR A 302 14.78 -2.79 -8.58
CA TYR A 302 13.90 -3.26 -9.65
C TYR A 302 13.26 -4.65 -9.39
N ARG A 303 13.16 -5.06 -8.12
CA ARG A 303 12.55 -6.32 -7.67
C ARG A 303 11.03 -6.18 -7.56
N TRP A 304 10.41 -5.83 -8.69
CA TRP A 304 9.03 -5.36 -8.78
C TRP A 304 8.00 -6.21 -8.04
N ARG A 305 7.97 -7.53 -8.29
CA ARG A 305 6.96 -8.41 -7.69
C ARG A 305 7.05 -8.42 -6.16
N THR A 306 8.26 -8.54 -5.64
CA THR A 306 8.51 -8.61 -4.20
C THR A 306 8.25 -7.25 -3.54
N ALA A 307 8.59 -6.14 -4.21
CA ALA A 307 8.23 -4.79 -3.75
C ALA A 307 6.70 -4.60 -3.66
N ILE A 308 5.94 -5.05 -4.67
CA ILE A 308 4.47 -5.01 -4.66
C ILE A 308 3.89 -5.82 -3.48
N GLU A 309 4.43 -7.01 -3.23
CA GLU A 309 4.03 -7.88 -2.10
C GLU A 309 4.37 -7.25 -0.75
N ALA A 310 5.54 -6.60 -0.62
CA ALA A 310 5.95 -5.89 0.59
C ALA A 310 5.04 -4.70 0.90
N PHE A 311 4.75 -3.83 -0.09
CA PHE A 311 3.82 -2.73 0.12
C PHE A 311 2.38 -3.19 0.36
N LYS A 312 1.97 -4.33 -0.22
CA LYS A 312 0.67 -4.94 0.08
C LYS A 312 0.61 -5.37 1.55
N GLY A 313 1.62 -6.08 2.05
CA GLY A 313 1.71 -6.48 3.45
C GLY A 313 1.70 -5.27 4.39
N ALA A 314 2.44 -4.22 4.05
CA ALA A 314 2.42 -2.97 4.81
C ALA A 314 1.01 -2.35 4.84
N TYR A 315 0.35 -2.23 3.69
CA TYR A 315 -1.02 -1.72 3.59
C TYR A 315 -2.03 -2.53 4.43
N GLU A 316 -1.95 -3.86 4.40
CA GLU A 316 -2.86 -4.74 5.14
C GLU A 316 -2.65 -4.62 6.65
N ASN A 317 -1.41 -4.42 7.11
CA ASN A 317 -1.06 -4.37 8.53
C ASN A 317 -1.11 -2.96 9.16
N PHE A 318 -1.09 -1.90 8.35
CA PHE A 318 -1.48 -0.58 8.85
C PHE A 318 -2.98 -0.55 9.10
N LYS A 319 -3.41 -0.02 10.25
CA LYS A 319 -4.85 0.10 10.57
C LYS A 319 -5.55 1.06 9.61
N GLU A 320 -5.28 2.35 9.76
CA GLU A 320 -5.79 3.46 8.95
C GLU A 320 -4.80 4.64 9.03
N GLY A 321 -5.01 5.68 8.23
CA GLY A 321 -4.19 6.90 8.27
C GLY A 321 -3.22 7.03 7.09
N LYS A 322 -2.28 7.97 7.26
CA LYS A 322 -1.37 8.41 6.19
C LYS A 322 -0.40 7.31 5.75
N GLU A 323 0.06 6.49 6.69
CA GLU A 323 0.95 5.35 6.47
C GLU A 323 0.31 4.33 5.52
N LYS A 324 -0.94 3.92 5.81
CA LYS A 324 -1.70 2.98 4.99
C LYS A 324 -1.92 3.51 3.58
N ARG A 325 -2.35 4.77 3.47
CA ARG A 325 -2.58 5.41 2.17
C ARG A 325 -1.29 5.50 1.35
N LEU A 326 -0.18 5.88 1.97
CA LEU A 326 1.11 5.99 1.30
C LEU A 326 1.65 4.63 0.85
N ALA A 327 1.50 3.58 1.67
CA ALA A 327 1.85 2.21 1.26
C ALA A 327 1.06 1.76 0.03
N SER A 328 -0.24 2.10 -0.06
CA SER A 328 -1.06 1.84 -1.25
C SER A 328 -0.56 2.61 -2.49
N ILE A 329 -0.17 3.87 -2.33
CA ILE A 329 0.39 4.70 -3.42
C ILE A 329 1.69 4.08 -3.93
N PHE A 330 2.63 3.73 -3.06
CA PHE A 330 3.88 3.09 -3.47
C PHE A 330 3.68 1.71 -4.10
N ARG A 331 2.70 0.94 -3.64
CA ARG A 331 2.31 -0.30 -4.31
C ARG A 331 1.89 -0.03 -5.77
N ALA A 332 1.02 0.95 -5.99
CA ALA A 332 0.56 1.32 -7.33
C ALA A 332 1.68 1.91 -8.20
N LEU A 333 2.57 2.72 -7.62
CA LEU A 333 3.77 3.25 -8.27
C LEU A 333 4.66 2.10 -8.77
N THR A 334 4.91 1.10 -7.93
CA THR A 334 5.69 -0.09 -8.26
C THR A 334 5.06 -0.87 -9.41
N ILE A 335 3.72 -0.99 -9.43
CA ILE A 335 2.99 -1.64 -10.54
C ILE A 335 3.17 -0.86 -11.85
N ALA A 336 3.10 0.47 -11.81
CA ALA A 336 3.28 1.31 -13.00
C ALA A 336 4.67 1.12 -13.62
N TYR A 337 5.72 1.19 -12.80
CA TYR A 337 7.10 0.97 -13.25
C TYR A 337 7.36 -0.45 -13.70
N GLN A 338 6.77 -1.47 -13.05
CA GLN A 338 6.83 -2.85 -13.54
C GLN A 338 6.22 -2.98 -14.95
N CYS A 339 5.09 -2.31 -15.20
CA CYS A 339 4.45 -2.36 -16.51
C CYS A 339 5.33 -1.71 -17.57
N TRP A 340 5.91 -0.54 -17.26
CA TRP A 340 6.88 0.11 -18.15
C TRP A 340 8.08 -0.79 -18.41
N ASP A 341 8.68 -1.37 -17.37
CA ASP A 341 9.88 -2.20 -17.49
C ASP A 341 9.65 -3.51 -18.29
N ARG A 342 8.37 -3.87 -18.51
CA ARG A 342 7.91 -4.97 -19.36
C ARG A 342 7.38 -4.50 -20.72
N PHE A 343 7.63 -3.25 -21.08
CA PHE A 343 7.18 -2.58 -22.32
C PHE A 343 5.65 -2.56 -22.49
N ARG A 344 4.88 -2.63 -21.39
CA ARG A 344 3.42 -2.49 -21.40
C ARG A 344 3.02 -1.03 -21.20
N TYR A 345 3.39 -0.18 -22.16
CA TYR A 345 3.31 1.27 -22.00
C TYR A 345 1.88 1.75 -21.71
N GLY A 346 0.87 1.30 -22.45
CA GLY A 346 -0.52 1.72 -22.22
C GLY A 346 -1.05 1.38 -20.83
N THR A 347 -0.69 0.20 -20.28
CA THR A 347 -1.05 -0.14 -18.89
C THR A 347 -0.29 0.73 -17.90
N ALA A 348 1.00 0.97 -18.18
CA ALA A 348 1.84 1.80 -17.32
C ALA A 348 1.33 3.25 -17.24
N VAL A 349 0.89 3.86 -18.37
CA VAL A 349 0.27 5.21 -18.40
C VAL A 349 -0.95 5.25 -17.49
N LEU A 350 -1.91 4.33 -17.68
CA LEU A 350 -3.16 4.31 -16.92
C LEU A 350 -2.95 4.19 -15.41
N VAL A 351 -1.97 3.39 -14.98
CA VAL A 351 -1.66 3.24 -13.56
C VAL A 351 -0.88 4.45 -13.04
N MET A 352 0.09 4.97 -13.81
CA MET A 352 0.91 6.12 -13.42
C MET A 352 0.06 7.40 -13.27
N GLU A 353 -0.96 7.62 -14.11
CA GLU A 353 -1.90 8.74 -13.95
C GLU A 353 -2.66 8.69 -12.62
N LYS A 354 -3.15 7.50 -12.25
CA LYS A 354 -3.82 7.28 -10.96
C LYS A 354 -2.88 7.54 -9.80
N VAL A 355 -1.63 7.09 -9.92
CA VAL A 355 -0.58 7.31 -8.91
C VAL A 355 -0.28 8.80 -8.77
N ARG A 356 -0.06 9.51 -9.87
CA ARG A 356 0.17 10.97 -9.89
C ARG A 356 -0.95 11.71 -9.16
N ASN A 357 -2.20 11.40 -9.47
CA ASN A 357 -3.33 12.05 -8.80
C ASN A 357 -3.35 11.72 -7.30
N ALA A 358 -3.16 10.44 -6.94
CA ALA A 358 -3.20 10.01 -5.54
C ALA A 358 -2.06 10.60 -4.70
N ILE A 359 -0.85 10.71 -5.25
CA ILE A 359 0.31 11.28 -4.57
C ILE A 359 0.20 12.80 -4.44
N ASN A 360 -0.31 13.51 -5.46
CA ASN A 360 -0.55 14.95 -5.37
C ASN A 360 -1.53 15.29 -4.24
N ILE A 361 -2.67 14.58 -4.17
CA ILE A 361 -3.64 14.76 -3.08
C ILE A 361 -3.00 14.40 -1.72
N PHE A 362 -2.11 13.41 -1.68
CA PHE A 362 -1.41 13.06 -0.46
C PHE A 362 -0.46 14.18 -0.01
N CYS A 363 0.30 14.77 -0.94
CA CYS A 363 1.21 15.89 -0.67
C CYS A 363 0.47 17.15 -0.18
N GLU A 364 -0.73 17.42 -0.69
CA GLU A 364 -1.57 18.53 -0.19
C GLU A 364 -1.94 18.38 1.29
N ILE A 365 -2.11 17.14 1.76
CA ILE A 365 -2.48 16.82 3.14
C ILE A 365 -1.24 16.68 4.03
N CYS A 366 -0.15 16.15 3.49
CA CYS A 366 1.12 15.91 4.19
C CYS A 366 2.29 16.46 3.37
N PRO A 367 2.56 17.78 3.43
CA PRO A 367 3.64 18.41 2.67
C PRO A 367 5.01 17.85 3.06
N ASN A 368 5.79 17.44 2.05
CA ASN A 368 7.07 16.78 2.25
C ASN A 368 7.97 16.92 1.01
N ASP A 369 9.19 17.45 1.20
CA ASP A 369 10.14 17.69 0.11
C ASP A 369 10.50 16.45 -0.71
N ALA A 370 10.58 15.28 -0.06
CA ALA A 370 10.93 14.04 -0.74
C ALA A 370 9.78 13.53 -1.61
N LEU A 371 8.52 13.74 -1.18
CA LEU A 371 7.35 13.45 -2.00
C LEU A 371 7.19 14.45 -3.15
N GLU A 372 7.44 15.73 -2.94
CA GLU A 372 7.37 16.74 -4.00
C GLU A 372 8.35 16.44 -5.13
N LYS A 373 9.62 16.14 -4.80
CA LYS A 373 10.62 15.68 -5.78
C LYS A 373 10.18 14.42 -6.53
N LEU A 374 9.54 13.49 -5.82
CA LEU A 374 9.00 12.28 -6.44
C LEU A 374 7.84 12.60 -7.39
N CYS A 375 6.97 13.55 -7.05
CA CYS A 375 5.88 14.01 -7.90
C CYS A 375 6.41 14.62 -9.20
N ASP A 376 7.43 15.48 -9.12
CA ASP A 376 8.10 16.06 -10.30
C ASP A 376 8.68 14.97 -11.21
N HIS A 377 9.37 13.99 -10.62
CA HIS A 377 9.92 12.86 -11.38
C HIS A 377 8.81 12.03 -12.02
N ILE A 378 7.73 11.71 -11.29
CA ILE A 378 6.56 10.99 -11.82
C ILE A 378 5.95 11.75 -12.99
N GLN A 379 5.83 13.08 -12.91
CA GLN A 379 5.26 13.90 -13.95
C GLN A 379 6.12 13.90 -15.23
N LEU A 380 7.45 14.02 -15.09
CA LEU A 380 8.39 13.87 -16.20
C LEU A 380 8.24 12.50 -16.87
N ASN A 381 8.28 11.44 -16.06
CA ASN A 381 8.20 10.06 -16.51
C ASN A 381 6.86 9.74 -17.19
N LEU A 382 5.74 10.27 -16.68
CA LEU A 382 4.44 10.12 -17.30
C LEU A 382 4.39 10.77 -18.70
N GLY A 383 5.01 11.93 -18.87
CA GLY A 383 5.16 12.58 -20.17
C GLY A 383 5.91 11.69 -21.17
N THR A 384 7.08 11.18 -20.77
CA THR A 384 7.89 10.26 -21.58
C THR A 384 7.13 8.97 -21.92
N LEU A 385 6.44 8.40 -20.94
CA LEU A 385 5.68 7.15 -21.08
C LEU A 385 4.47 7.30 -22.01
N THR A 386 3.80 8.46 -21.98
CA THR A 386 2.69 8.78 -22.89
C THR A 386 3.16 8.86 -24.34
N LEU A 387 4.35 9.43 -24.58
CA LEU A 387 4.97 9.40 -25.90
C LEU A 387 5.24 7.95 -26.32
N LEU A 388 5.88 7.15 -25.48
CA LEU A 388 6.15 5.73 -25.76
C LEU A 388 4.89 4.94 -26.13
N ASP A 389 3.77 5.09 -25.40
CA ASP A 389 2.49 4.45 -25.74
C ASP A 389 1.94 4.90 -27.11
N SER A 390 2.07 6.18 -27.43
CA SER A 390 1.62 6.70 -28.74
C SER A 390 2.43 6.12 -29.91
N ILE A 391 3.74 5.90 -29.70
CA ILE A 391 4.69 5.41 -30.70
C ILE A 391 4.58 3.90 -30.89
N GLU A 392 4.32 3.14 -29.83
CA GLU A 392 4.12 1.68 -29.91
C GLU A 392 3.04 1.32 -30.96
N LYS A 393 2.03 2.17 -31.10
CA LYS A 393 0.95 2.03 -32.09
C LYS A 393 1.41 2.21 -33.54
N ILE A 394 2.48 2.99 -33.76
CA ILE A 394 3.07 3.30 -35.08
C ILE A 394 4.01 2.17 -35.54
N LYS A 395 4.57 1.39 -34.59
CA LYS A 395 5.47 0.25 -34.83
C LYS A 395 6.78 0.59 -35.57
N GLU A 396 7.20 1.85 -35.53
CA GLU A 396 8.47 2.28 -36.09
C GLU A 396 9.54 2.46 -35.01
N PRO A 397 10.79 2.02 -35.26
CA PRO A 397 11.88 2.26 -34.34
C PRO A 397 12.30 3.73 -34.42
N ILE A 398 12.08 4.47 -33.33
CA ILE A 398 12.51 5.86 -33.20
C ILE A 398 13.47 6.00 -32.01
N PRO A 399 14.21 7.13 -31.89
CA PRO A 399 15.18 7.35 -30.82
C PRO A 399 14.68 7.02 -29.42
N LEU A 400 13.46 7.45 -29.07
CA LEU A 400 12.92 7.24 -27.72
C LEU A 400 12.79 5.75 -27.36
N VAL A 401 12.29 4.91 -28.27
CA VAL A 401 12.14 3.45 -28.05
C VAL A 401 13.51 2.76 -28.00
N ILE A 402 14.46 3.23 -28.82
CA ILE A 402 15.82 2.70 -28.83
C ILE A 402 16.50 3.00 -27.49
N VAL A 403 16.41 4.23 -26.99
CA VAL A 403 17.03 4.60 -25.71
C VAL A 403 16.29 3.98 -24.52
N ASP A 404 14.97 3.78 -24.59
CA ASP A 404 14.20 3.05 -23.55
C ASP A 404 14.67 1.59 -23.43
N MET A 405 14.94 0.92 -24.56
CA MET A 405 15.54 -0.42 -24.57
C MET A 405 16.94 -0.43 -23.95
N PHE A 406 17.74 0.63 -24.17
CA PHE A 406 19.05 0.78 -23.50
C PHE A 406 18.88 0.92 -22.00
N SER A 407 18.02 1.85 -21.56
CA SER A 407 17.73 2.10 -20.15
C SER A 407 17.23 0.82 -19.45
N ASN A 408 16.36 0.05 -20.09
CA ASN A 408 15.89 -1.25 -19.60
C ASN A 408 17.01 -2.31 -19.53
N ALA A 409 17.93 -2.34 -20.49
CA ALA A 409 19.11 -3.21 -20.43
C ALA A 409 20.01 -2.87 -19.23
N LEU A 410 20.20 -1.58 -18.93
CA LEU A 410 20.97 -1.15 -17.76
C LEU A 410 20.32 -1.62 -16.45
N ARG A 411 18.99 -1.52 -16.32
CA ARG A 411 18.27 -2.02 -15.14
C ARG A 411 18.43 -3.52 -14.94
N ARG A 412 18.37 -4.31 -16.03
CA ARG A 412 18.64 -5.77 -15.96
C ARG A 412 20.06 -6.07 -15.48
N ALA A 413 21.04 -5.28 -15.91
CA ALA A 413 22.41 -5.44 -15.48
C ALA A 413 22.63 -5.06 -14.01
N GLU A 414 21.91 -4.04 -13.49
CA GLU A 414 21.90 -3.71 -12.06
C GLU A 414 21.32 -4.87 -11.21
N GLU A 415 20.39 -5.65 -11.74
CA GLU A 415 19.93 -6.91 -11.13
C GLU A 415 20.88 -8.10 -11.35
N LEU A 416 22.08 -7.87 -11.90
CA LEU A 416 23.09 -8.88 -12.25
C LEU A 416 22.64 -9.88 -13.35
N ASN A 417 21.58 -9.55 -14.09
CA ASN A 417 21.05 -10.37 -15.18
C ASN A 417 21.70 -9.98 -16.53
N TYR A 418 22.99 -10.28 -16.67
CA TYR A 418 23.79 -9.81 -17.81
C TYR A 418 23.37 -10.42 -19.17
N ASP A 419 23.01 -11.70 -19.23
CA ASP A 419 22.52 -12.34 -20.45
C ASP A 419 21.23 -11.65 -20.99
N ASP A 420 20.35 -11.29 -20.07
CA ASP A 420 19.12 -10.55 -20.33
C ASP A 420 19.40 -9.13 -20.84
N ALA A 421 20.40 -8.47 -20.27
CA ALA A 421 20.84 -7.14 -20.68
C ALA A 421 21.47 -7.16 -22.07
N VAL A 422 22.32 -8.15 -22.38
CA VAL A 422 22.93 -8.31 -23.71
C VAL A 422 21.89 -8.57 -24.78
N THR A 423 20.87 -9.38 -24.47
CA THR A 423 19.75 -9.64 -25.39
C THR A 423 19.01 -8.35 -25.77
N ARG A 424 18.79 -7.46 -24.79
CA ARG A 424 18.17 -6.14 -25.00
C ARG A 424 19.04 -5.20 -25.82
N ILE A 425 20.34 -5.14 -25.54
CA ILE A 425 21.30 -4.39 -26.38
C ILE A 425 21.28 -4.94 -27.81
N HIS A 426 21.22 -6.26 -28.00
CA HIS A 426 21.16 -6.85 -29.35
C HIS A 426 19.89 -6.42 -30.09
N ARG A 427 18.72 -6.41 -29.43
CA ARG A 427 17.49 -5.90 -30.03
C ARG A 427 17.58 -4.41 -30.35
N LEU A 428 18.14 -3.62 -29.45
CA LEU A 428 18.40 -2.19 -29.60
C LEU A 428 19.25 -1.89 -30.83
N ILE A 429 20.35 -2.62 -31.05
CA ILE A 429 21.25 -2.43 -32.18
C ILE A 429 20.55 -2.76 -33.51
N GLY A 430 19.64 -3.74 -33.51
CA GLY A 430 18.74 -3.96 -34.65
C GLY A 430 17.78 -2.79 -34.91
N MET A 431 17.16 -2.22 -33.85
CA MET A 431 16.28 -1.06 -34.00
C MET A 431 17.02 0.18 -34.49
N LEU A 432 18.26 0.40 -34.00
CA LEU A 432 19.10 1.50 -34.46
C LEU A 432 19.40 1.38 -35.95
N ALA A 433 19.75 0.18 -36.44
CA ALA A 433 19.99 0.00 -37.86
C ALA A 433 18.75 0.29 -38.70
N GLN A 434 17.57 -0.17 -38.25
CA GLN A 434 16.29 0.11 -38.90
C GLN A 434 16.03 1.62 -38.96
N TYR A 435 16.16 2.31 -37.84
CA TYR A 435 16.00 3.77 -37.75
C TYR A 435 16.95 4.52 -38.70
N LYS A 436 18.23 4.16 -38.73
CA LYS A 436 19.21 4.82 -39.62
C LYS A 436 18.97 4.56 -41.09
N LEU A 437 18.48 3.37 -41.47
CA LEU A 437 18.17 3.05 -42.86
C LEU A 437 16.90 3.76 -43.36
N GLN A 438 16.02 4.22 -42.46
CA GLN A 438 14.87 5.05 -42.84
C GLN A 438 15.30 6.39 -43.47
N ASP A 439 16.42 6.98 -43.03
CA ASP A 439 16.98 8.21 -43.63
C ASP A 439 17.25 8.04 -45.14
N TYR A 440 17.52 6.80 -45.56
CA TYR A 440 17.76 6.41 -46.96
C TYR A 440 16.53 5.81 -47.65
N LYS A 441 15.36 5.82 -46.98
CA LYS A 441 14.10 5.22 -47.46
C LYS A 441 14.23 3.73 -47.77
N ILE A 442 15.03 3.01 -46.97
CA ILE A 442 15.26 1.58 -47.09
C ILE A 442 14.46 0.85 -46.00
N ASP A 443 13.51 0.01 -46.43
CA ASP A 443 12.77 -0.88 -45.54
C ASP A 443 13.54 -2.19 -45.36
N THR A 444 14.01 -2.45 -44.14
CA THR A 444 14.73 -3.69 -43.80
C THR A 444 13.90 -4.96 -43.93
N THR A 445 12.57 -4.86 -44.01
CA THR A 445 11.66 -6.00 -44.18
C THR A 445 11.35 -6.32 -45.64
N ASP A 446 11.65 -5.39 -46.56
CA ASP A 446 11.42 -5.52 -47.99
C ASP A 446 12.32 -4.55 -48.79
N VAL A 447 13.58 -4.96 -48.97
CA VAL A 447 14.59 -4.08 -49.56
C VAL A 447 14.43 -3.92 -51.07
N ASP A 448 14.32 -2.67 -51.51
CA ASP A 448 14.45 -2.29 -52.92
C ASP A 448 15.93 -2.20 -53.32
N LEU A 449 16.41 -3.20 -54.06
CA LEU A 449 17.80 -3.30 -54.52
C LEU A 449 18.23 -2.11 -55.38
N ASN A 450 17.30 -1.40 -56.03
CA ASN A 450 17.65 -0.23 -56.85
C ASN A 450 18.16 0.96 -56.01
N LYS A 451 17.88 0.96 -54.71
CA LYS A 451 18.36 1.98 -53.77
C LYS A 451 19.75 1.67 -53.21
N ILE A 452 20.31 0.50 -53.52
CA ILE A 452 21.64 0.09 -53.06
C ILE A 452 22.68 0.45 -54.12
N SER A 453 23.54 1.42 -53.79
CA SER A 453 24.63 1.87 -54.68
C SER A 453 25.76 0.84 -54.83
N ASP A 454 26.00 0.03 -53.79
CA ASP A 454 26.97 -1.06 -53.84
C ASP A 454 26.41 -2.25 -54.62
N LYS A 455 26.88 -2.41 -55.86
CA LYS A 455 26.45 -3.48 -56.77
C LYS A 455 26.75 -4.88 -56.23
N LYS A 456 27.85 -5.06 -55.49
CA LYS A 456 28.23 -6.37 -54.94
C LYS A 456 27.30 -6.74 -53.79
N LEU A 457 27.00 -5.79 -52.92
CA LEU A 457 26.03 -5.98 -51.85
C LEU A 457 24.62 -6.23 -52.41
N ALA A 458 24.19 -5.48 -53.42
CA ALA A 458 22.92 -5.68 -54.09
C ALA A 458 22.81 -7.09 -54.71
N GLU A 459 23.88 -7.59 -55.34
CA GLU A 459 23.93 -8.94 -55.88
C GLU A 459 23.79 -10.00 -54.78
N ILE A 460 24.50 -9.85 -53.65
CA ILE A 460 24.40 -10.78 -52.51
C ILE A 460 22.97 -10.81 -51.96
N LEU A 461 22.37 -9.65 -51.74
CA LEU A 461 21.01 -9.53 -51.21
C LEU A 461 19.94 -10.06 -52.17
N SER A 462 20.15 -9.94 -53.49
CA SER A 462 19.23 -10.46 -54.50
C SER A 462 18.99 -11.97 -54.41
N ARG A 463 19.97 -12.70 -53.86
CA ARG A 463 19.94 -14.17 -53.69
C ARG A 463 19.18 -14.61 -52.43
N LYS A 464 18.77 -13.66 -51.57
CA LYS A 464 18.13 -13.92 -50.26
C LYS A 464 16.61 -13.66 -50.26
N ARG A 465 15.96 -13.77 -51.41
CA ARG A 465 14.50 -13.65 -51.46
C ARG A 465 13.84 -14.77 -50.66
N ASP A 466 12.91 -14.41 -49.79
CA ASP A 466 12.06 -15.38 -49.12
C ASP A 466 11.02 -15.99 -50.08
N GLU A 467 10.21 -16.93 -49.59
CA GLU A 467 9.15 -17.59 -50.38
C GLU A 467 8.11 -16.61 -50.95
N LYS A 468 8.02 -15.39 -50.40
CA LYS A 468 7.13 -14.32 -50.88
C LYS A 468 7.85 -13.31 -51.77
N GLY A 469 9.11 -13.58 -52.13
CA GLY A 469 9.93 -12.73 -52.98
C GLY A 469 10.55 -11.51 -52.29
N LYS A 470 10.37 -11.38 -50.96
CA LYS A 470 10.86 -10.23 -50.17
C LYS A 470 12.30 -10.43 -49.73
N ILE A 471 13.04 -9.33 -49.61
CA ILE A 471 14.42 -9.33 -49.14
C ILE A 471 14.44 -8.72 -47.73
N LYS A 472 14.61 -9.56 -46.71
CA LYS A 472 14.72 -9.14 -45.31
C LYS A 472 16.19 -9.08 -44.92
N LEU A 473 16.61 -7.94 -44.35
CA LEU A 473 17.97 -7.79 -43.85
C LEU A 473 18.10 -8.38 -42.45
N GLU A 474 19.08 -9.26 -42.28
CA GLU A 474 19.58 -9.62 -40.97
C GLU A 474 20.41 -8.48 -40.37
N LEU A 475 20.76 -8.60 -39.09
CA LEU A 475 21.49 -7.55 -38.36
C LEU A 475 22.82 -7.18 -39.05
N ARG A 476 23.64 -8.20 -39.38
CA ARG A 476 24.95 -7.98 -40.00
C ARG A 476 24.84 -7.30 -41.35
N GLU A 477 23.80 -7.65 -42.12
CA GLU A 477 23.56 -7.12 -43.46
C GLU A 477 23.09 -5.67 -43.41
N SER A 478 22.21 -5.36 -42.45
CA SER A 478 21.76 -3.99 -42.21
C SER A 478 22.93 -3.05 -41.93
N TYR A 479 23.91 -3.52 -41.14
CA TYR A 479 25.11 -2.75 -40.85
C TYR A 479 26.14 -2.73 -41.98
N ASN A 480 26.29 -3.81 -42.75
CA ASN A 480 27.13 -3.77 -43.95
C ASN A 480 26.61 -2.72 -44.94
N LEU A 481 25.29 -2.64 -45.12
CA LEU A 481 24.64 -1.61 -45.93
C LEU A 481 24.87 -0.21 -45.36
N LEU A 482 24.62 -0.01 -44.07
CA LEU A 482 24.88 1.28 -43.40
C LEU A 482 26.35 1.70 -43.49
N ASN A 483 27.30 0.77 -43.38
CA ASN A 483 28.73 1.06 -43.51
C ASN A 483 29.11 1.41 -44.96
N SER A 484 28.41 0.86 -45.97
CA SER A 484 28.60 1.29 -47.37
C SER A 484 28.09 2.72 -47.62
N LEU A 485 27.05 3.13 -46.90
CA LEU A 485 26.43 4.46 -46.99
C LEU A 485 27.16 5.51 -46.14
N GLU A 486 27.72 5.11 -44.99
CA GLU A 486 28.47 5.95 -44.05
C GLU A 486 29.81 5.29 -43.64
N PRO A 487 30.81 5.19 -44.55
CA PRO A 487 32.06 4.46 -44.30
C PRO A 487 32.83 4.94 -43.06
N GLN A 488 32.75 6.21 -42.73
CA GLN A 488 33.41 6.82 -41.57
C GLN A 488 32.94 6.25 -40.21
N LYS A 489 31.75 5.62 -40.14
CA LYS A 489 31.19 5.02 -38.91
C LYS A 489 31.44 3.52 -38.79
N SER A 490 32.03 2.90 -39.83
CA SER A 490 32.17 1.44 -39.95
C SER A 490 32.95 0.80 -38.81
N VAL A 491 34.06 1.40 -38.37
CA VAL A 491 34.93 0.84 -37.34
C VAL A 491 34.19 0.60 -36.02
N LEU A 492 33.45 1.60 -35.54
CA LEU A 492 32.71 1.50 -34.28
C LEU A 492 31.57 0.49 -34.40
N ARG A 493 30.79 0.57 -35.49
CA ARG A 493 29.69 -0.35 -35.78
C ARG A 493 30.15 -1.80 -35.86
N ASP A 494 31.22 -2.08 -36.61
CA ASP A 494 31.76 -3.42 -36.78
C ASP A 494 32.33 -4.00 -35.49
N ASN A 495 33.05 -3.18 -34.70
CA ASN A 495 33.57 -3.61 -33.41
C ASN A 495 32.43 -4.03 -32.47
N LEU A 496 31.40 -3.19 -32.35
CA LEU A 496 30.23 -3.49 -31.51
C LEU A 496 29.49 -4.75 -31.98
N LEU A 497 29.28 -4.90 -33.29
CA LEU A 497 28.60 -6.07 -33.87
C LEU A 497 29.36 -7.36 -33.63
N ASN A 498 30.68 -7.34 -33.79
CA ASN A 498 31.51 -8.51 -33.55
C ASN A 498 31.40 -8.95 -32.08
N ILE A 499 31.52 -8.01 -31.14
CA ILE A 499 31.44 -8.29 -29.71
C ILE A 499 30.05 -8.84 -29.34
N ILE A 500 28.98 -8.16 -29.76
CA ILE A 500 27.63 -8.57 -29.36
C ILE A 500 27.19 -9.90 -29.97
N GLN A 501 27.59 -10.20 -31.21
CA GLN A 501 27.33 -11.49 -31.84
C GLN A 501 28.13 -12.60 -31.17
N GLN A 502 29.39 -12.35 -30.82
CA GLN A 502 30.19 -13.31 -30.07
C GLN A 502 29.56 -13.58 -28.69
N MET A 503 29.20 -12.55 -27.94
CA MET A 503 28.58 -12.71 -26.62
C MET A 503 27.26 -13.48 -26.71
N ARG A 504 26.39 -13.14 -27.67
CA ARG A 504 25.12 -13.85 -27.89
C ARG A 504 25.36 -15.31 -28.30
N ASN A 505 26.28 -15.58 -29.22
CA ASN A 505 26.50 -16.94 -29.70
C ASN A 505 27.10 -17.86 -28.63
N HIS A 506 27.86 -17.33 -27.67
CA HIS A 506 28.43 -18.12 -26.57
C HIS A 506 27.53 -18.16 -25.33
N SER A 507 26.56 -17.25 -25.21
CA SER A 507 25.59 -17.21 -24.12
C SER A 507 24.73 -18.48 -24.06
N ILE A 508 24.55 -19.00 -22.85
CA ILE A 508 23.68 -20.14 -22.55
C ILE A 508 22.20 -19.87 -22.83
N LEU A 509 21.76 -18.59 -22.81
CA LEU A 509 20.37 -18.23 -23.12
C LEU A 509 20.10 -18.07 -24.62
N ALA A 510 21.10 -18.30 -25.46
CA ALA A 510 20.96 -18.21 -26.91
C ALA A 510 21.46 -19.50 -27.61
N HIS A 511 22.73 -19.54 -28.01
CA HIS A 511 23.27 -20.64 -28.83
C HIS A 511 24.49 -21.32 -28.23
N GLY A 512 24.99 -20.86 -27.08
CA GLY A 512 26.21 -21.36 -26.45
C GLY A 512 25.97 -22.02 -25.10
N VAL A 513 27.02 -22.06 -24.27
CA VAL A 513 27.05 -22.76 -22.97
C VAL A 513 27.66 -21.93 -21.84
N SER A 514 28.05 -20.68 -22.10
CA SER A 514 28.74 -19.81 -21.14
C SER A 514 27.82 -18.73 -20.59
N THR A 515 28.11 -18.25 -19.39
CA THR A 515 27.44 -17.08 -18.80
C THR A 515 28.18 -15.80 -19.17
N ILE A 516 27.48 -14.66 -19.12
CA ILE A 516 28.08 -13.35 -19.39
C ILE A 516 28.59 -12.72 -18.09
N SER A 517 29.87 -12.34 -18.06
CA SER A 517 30.46 -11.65 -16.91
C SER A 517 30.15 -10.14 -16.91
N GLU A 518 30.16 -9.54 -15.72
CA GLU A 518 30.01 -8.10 -15.52
C GLU A 518 31.03 -7.29 -16.34
N GLU A 519 32.29 -7.72 -16.36
CA GLU A 519 33.35 -7.05 -17.12
C GLU A 519 33.04 -7.03 -18.63
N SER A 520 32.57 -8.17 -19.16
CA SER A 520 32.22 -8.29 -20.57
C SER A 520 31.01 -7.41 -20.91
N PHE A 521 29.99 -7.41 -20.04
CA PHE A 521 28.84 -6.52 -20.19
C PHE A 521 29.25 -5.04 -20.14
N ASN A 522 30.10 -4.63 -19.19
CA ASN A 522 30.55 -3.25 -19.06
C ASN A 522 31.33 -2.76 -20.29
N LYS A 523 32.11 -3.63 -20.94
CA LYS A 523 32.76 -3.32 -22.23
C LYS A 523 31.72 -3.09 -23.34
N LEU A 524 30.72 -3.97 -23.45
CA LEU A 524 29.63 -3.83 -24.42
C LEU A 524 28.80 -2.57 -24.16
N LYS A 525 28.46 -2.29 -22.90
CA LYS A 525 27.73 -1.09 -22.46
C LYS A 525 28.44 0.17 -22.96
N LYS A 526 29.74 0.32 -22.67
CA LYS A 526 30.53 1.50 -23.07
C LYS A 526 30.51 1.71 -24.58
N LEU A 527 30.73 0.65 -25.36
CA LEU A 527 30.70 0.74 -26.83
C LEU A 527 29.30 1.11 -27.35
N THR A 528 28.25 0.54 -26.75
CA THR A 528 26.86 0.86 -27.10
C THR A 528 26.55 2.31 -26.79
N GLU A 529 26.95 2.81 -25.61
CA GLU A 529 26.78 4.21 -25.20
C GLU A 529 27.47 5.17 -26.18
N THR A 530 28.71 4.87 -26.58
CA THR A 530 29.45 5.68 -27.58
C THR A 530 28.69 5.72 -28.91
N LEU A 531 28.23 4.56 -29.40
CA LEU A 531 27.49 4.50 -30.66
C LEU A 531 26.17 5.29 -30.59
N LEU A 532 25.42 5.15 -29.49
CA LEU A 532 24.15 5.86 -29.32
C LEU A 532 24.37 7.38 -29.22
N LYS A 533 25.44 7.85 -28.57
CA LYS A 533 25.81 9.27 -28.56
C LYS A 533 26.12 9.82 -29.95
N GLU A 534 26.76 9.03 -30.81
CA GLU A 534 27.09 9.45 -32.17
C GLU A 534 25.88 9.43 -33.12
N GLU A 535 24.94 8.49 -32.92
CA GLU A 535 23.87 8.22 -33.89
C GLU A 535 22.48 8.69 -33.47
N ILE A 536 22.25 8.96 -32.19
CA ILE A 536 20.97 9.44 -31.66
C ILE A 536 21.11 10.91 -31.22
N PRO A 537 20.41 11.85 -31.89
CA PRO A 537 20.33 13.23 -31.43
C PRO A 537 19.78 13.32 -30.00
N HIS A 538 20.40 14.16 -29.17
CA HIS A 538 19.99 14.41 -27.79
C HIS A 538 19.95 13.15 -26.90
N PHE A 539 20.80 12.14 -27.19
CA PHE A 539 20.85 10.88 -26.45
C PHE A 539 20.89 11.06 -24.93
N GLU A 540 21.76 11.92 -24.38
CA GLU A 540 21.85 12.07 -22.93
C GLU A 540 20.56 12.60 -22.30
N LYS A 541 19.89 13.53 -22.98
CA LYS A 541 18.61 14.07 -22.50
C LYS A 541 17.54 12.98 -22.49
N ILE A 542 17.40 12.24 -23.60
CA ILE A 542 16.44 11.15 -23.71
C ILE A 542 16.70 10.10 -22.63
N LEU A 543 17.98 9.72 -22.42
CA LEU A 543 18.34 8.75 -21.39
C LEU A 543 18.03 9.24 -19.98
N GLY A 544 18.22 10.54 -19.71
CA GLY A 544 17.83 11.19 -18.45
C GLY A 544 16.33 11.13 -18.19
N ASP A 545 15.52 11.47 -19.18
CA ASP A 545 14.04 11.48 -19.11
C ASP A 545 13.44 10.05 -19.00
N LEU A 546 14.25 9.02 -19.20
CA LEU A 546 13.89 7.59 -19.10
C LEU A 546 14.39 6.94 -17.78
N GLN A 547 15.03 7.70 -16.89
CA GLN A 547 15.48 7.17 -15.60
C GLN A 547 14.30 6.98 -14.65
N PHE A 548 14.32 5.87 -13.92
CA PHE A 548 13.36 5.64 -12.85
C PHE A 548 13.81 6.41 -11.59
N PRO A 549 12.87 6.89 -10.75
CA PRO A 549 13.23 7.56 -9.52
C PRO A 549 13.93 6.57 -8.59
N ARG A 550 14.79 7.08 -7.71
CA ARG A 550 15.25 6.36 -6.53
C ARG A 550 14.44 6.84 -5.34
N LEU A 551 13.82 5.89 -4.64
CA LEU A 551 13.05 6.16 -3.43
C LEU A 551 13.99 6.22 -2.22
N HIS A 552 13.62 7.04 -1.24
CA HIS A 552 14.29 7.09 0.05
C HIS A 552 14.09 5.76 0.79
N GLU A 553 15.11 5.25 1.48
CA GLU A 553 15.03 3.94 2.16
C GLU A 553 14.21 3.99 3.46
N ASP A 554 14.23 5.11 4.18
CA ASP A 554 13.36 5.36 5.35
C ASP A 554 11.95 5.77 4.90
N PHE A 555 10.97 4.88 5.09
CA PHE A 555 9.56 5.14 4.81
C PHE A 555 9.01 6.32 5.62
N GLY A 556 9.47 6.49 6.87
CA GLY A 556 9.08 7.59 7.73
C GLY A 556 9.53 8.95 7.20
N ALA A 557 10.55 9.00 6.33
CA ALA A 557 11.00 10.25 5.71
C ALA A 557 9.91 10.93 4.89
N TYR A 558 8.99 10.17 4.30
CA TYR A 558 7.86 10.67 3.52
C TYR A 558 6.65 11.11 4.37
N LEU A 559 6.70 10.86 5.68
CA LEU A 559 5.60 11.14 6.61
C LEU A 559 5.94 12.26 7.60
N ARG A 560 7.21 12.69 7.63
CA ARG A 560 7.69 13.85 8.39
C ARG A 560 7.30 15.12 7.62
N GLU A 561 6.40 15.91 8.18
CA GLU A 561 6.06 17.21 7.61
C GLU A 561 7.29 18.13 7.60
N ASN A 562 7.40 18.95 6.55
CA ASN A 562 8.39 20.02 6.51
C ASN A 562 8.14 20.95 7.73
N LYS A 563 9.18 21.17 8.54
CA LYS A 563 9.11 22.03 9.72
C LYS A 563 8.97 23.51 9.38
#